data_AF-A0A0Q7VST5-F1
#
_entry.id   AF-A0A0Q7VST5-F1
#
_cell.length_a   1.000
_cell.length_b   1.000
_cell.length_c   1.000
_cell.angle_alpha   90.00
_cell.angle_beta   90.00
_cell.angle_gamma   90.00
#
_symmetry.space_group_name_H-M   'P 1'
#
loop_
_entity.id
_entity.type
_entity.pdbx_description
1 polymer ?
#
loop_
_entity_poly.entity_id
_entity_poly.type
_entity_poly.pdbx_seq_one_letter_code
_entity_poly.pdbx_strand_id
1 'polypeptide(L)'
;MSAARPLESALAGCTIIVVADRRSVEVADALERRGAVVHRTPVPRLDDRQDRAELRSVIELVIAEPPDAVVVTTGSGFRDWVDVAREQGRSAPLQDALRRARLVAAGPRAQAAILRTGLVADWVAETGTTAEVGVHLRVAGVRGTRIVVQHHGGRDDGLESMLREAGAEVRGVVARRWEASPRSEAMRRTVLQAANGDADAVVFTSASAAAAWLAIAEVSETLGRVRRRSETGRLLLASAGQATTALLNDADLEPSIDLGGPDGSLANAVLAHFDDGRAPSLLTDAGRVQVRSGGVLVDGRFIPLSRSSAALLDALAAAGGRVLSRAQLSAVLGAERSAHAVEAAVARLRVALGGGELIHTVVKRGYRLAVIED
;
A
#
# COMPACT_ATOMS: atom_id res chain seq x y z
N MET A 1 -17.99 39.85 -0.73
CA MET A 1 -17.02 39.49 -1.79
C MET A 1 -15.65 39.38 -1.15
N SER A 2 -15.22 38.16 -0.83
CA SER A 2 -13.89 37.91 -0.25
C SER A 2 -12.91 37.67 -1.39
N ALA A 3 -11.89 38.52 -1.49
CA ALA A 3 -10.89 38.52 -2.55
C ALA A 3 -10.19 37.16 -2.63
N ALA A 4 -10.11 36.61 -3.85
CA ALA A 4 -9.41 35.37 -4.13
C ALA A 4 -7.90 35.57 -3.91
N ARG A 5 -7.28 34.70 -3.10
CA ARG A 5 -5.81 34.61 -3.02
C ARG A 5 -5.30 33.69 -4.14
N PRO A 6 -4.26 34.11 -4.90
CA PRO A 6 -3.46 33.19 -5.71
C PRO A 6 -2.78 32.14 -4.80
N LEU A 7 -2.35 31.00 -5.35
CA LEU A 7 -1.64 29.95 -4.61
C LEU A 7 -0.46 30.52 -3.82
N GLU A 8 -0.60 30.67 -2.50
CA GLU A 8 0.51 30.98 -1.59
C GLU A 8 1.50 29.79 -1.48
N SER A 9 1.13 28.60 -1.98
CA SER A 9 1.98 27.40 -1.98
C SER A 9 1.53 26.31 -2.96
N ALA A 10 2.47 25.78 -3.74
CA ALA A 10 2.31 24.67 -4.69
C ALA A 10 1.60 23.43 -4.11
N LEU A 11 1.91 23.09 -2.86
CA LEU A 11 1.43 21.88 -2.20
C LEU A 11 0.24 22.16 -1.26
N ALA A 12 -0.40 23.32 -1.38
CA ALA A 12 -1.55 23.67 -0.55
C ALA A 12 -2.63 22.57 -0.63
N GLY A 13 -3.03 22.07 0.54
CA GLY A 13 -4.02 21.00 0.66
C GLY A 13 -3.51 19.59 0.31
N CYS A 14 -2.23 19.43 -0.05
CA CYS A 14 -1.64 18.13 -0.28
C CYS A 14 -1.21 17.51 1.06
N THR A 15 -1.64 16.26 1.30
CA THR A 15 -1.12 15.45 2.39
C THR A 15 -0.05 14.52 1.85
N ILE A 16 1.16 14.59 2.39
CA ILE A 16 2.30 13.80 1.92
C ILE A 16 2.80 12.91 3.05
N ILE A 17 2.87 11.61 2.80
CA ILE A 17 3.46 10.65 3.72
C ILE A 17 4.95 10.56 3.43
N VAL A 18 5.79 10.82 4.42
CA VAL A 18 7.25 10.63 4.33
C VAL A 18 7.60 9.40 5.16
N VAL A 19 7.92 8.30 4.46
CA VAL A 19 8.30 7.02 5.05
C VAL A 19 9.82 6.98 5.14
N ALA A 20 10.36 7.00 6.35
CA ALA A 20 11.75 7.42 6.47
C ALA A 20 12.57 6.83 7.60
N ASP A 21 13.88 6.82 7.33
CA ASP A 21 14.95 6.85 8.33
C ASP A 21 15.42 8.30 8.61
N ARG A 22 16.59 8.49 9.22
CA ARG A 22 17.18 9.76 9.67
C ARG A 22 17.06 10.95 8.69
N ARG A 23 17.01 10.73 7.36
CA ARG A 23 16.84 11.78 6.34
C ARG A 23 15.41 12.33 6.20
N SER A 24 14.42 11.82 6.95
CA SER A 24 13.02 12.29 6.88
C SER A 24 12.84 13.77 7.13
N VAL A 25 13.62 14.33 8.05
CA VAL A 25 13.35 15.66 8.62
C VAL A 25 13.53 16.71 7.54
N GLU A 26 14.65 16.68 6.81
CA GLU A 26 14.95 17.65 5.75
C GLU A 26 13.92 17.61 4.61
N VAL A 27 13.51 16.40 4.19
CA VAL A 27 12.50 16.21 3.14
C VAL A 27 11.13 16.71 3.62
N ALA A 28 10.73 16.35 4.84
CA ALA A 28 9.47 16.79 5.42
C ALA A 28 9.41 18.31 5.55
N ASP A 29 10.44 18.92 6.15
CA ASP A 29 10.50 20.36 6.37
C ASP A 29 10.49 21.12 5.03
N ALA A 30 11.14 20.58 3.99
CA ALA A 30 11.12 21.17 2.64
C ALA A 30 9.72 21.17 2.02
N LEU A 31 8.95 20.09 2.19
CA LEU A 31 7.58 19.97 1.70
C LEU A 31 6.61 20.84 2.51
N GLU A 32 6.75 20.87 3.84
CA GLU A 32 5.94 21.70 4.74
C GLU A 32 6.13 23.20 4.44
N ARG A 33 7.36 23.64 4.18
CA ARG A 33 7.65 25.02 3.71
C ARG A 33 6.94 25.40 2.41
N ARG A 34 6.47 24.42 1.64
CA ARG A 34 5.71 24.60 0.39
C ARG A 34 4.22 24.28 0.54
N GLY A 35 3.72 24.25 1.77
CA GLY A 35 2.29 24.20 2.10
C GLY A 35 1.69 22.81 2.21
N ALA A 36 2.51 21.75 2.14
CA ALA A 36 2.04 20.39 2.36
C ALA A 36 1.76 20.12 3.85
N VAL A 37 0.79 19.25 4.11
CA VAL A 37 0.63 18.58 5.40
C VAL A 37 1.44 17.29 5.37
N VAL A 38 2.53 17.21 6.14
CA VAL A 38 3.41 16.03 6.10
C VAL A 38 3.15 15.07 7.26
N HIS A 39 2.95 13.80 6.93
CA HIS A 39 2.88 12.71 7.90
C HIS A 39 4.15 11.88 7.85
N ARG A 40 5.02 12.13 8.83
CA ARG A 40 6.26 11.35 9.01
C ARG A 40 5.92 9.99 9.62
N THR A 41 6.33 8.94 8.94
CA THR A 41 6.15 7.56 9.41
C THR A 41 7.47 7.03 9.93
N PRO A 42 7.60 6.76 11.25
CA PRO A 42 8.80 6.13 11.77
C PRO A 42 8.88 4.69 11.26
N VAL A 43 10.03 4.29 10.73
CA VAL A 43 10.28 2.87 10.43
C VAL A 43 10.33 2.11 11.77
N PRO A 44 9.47 1.10 12.00
CA PRO A 44 9.54 0.24 13.16
C PRO A 44 10.92 -0.38 13.19
N ARG A 45 11.56 -0.32 14.37
CA ARG A 45 12.79 -1.07 14.57
C ARG A 45 12.38 -2.52 14.67
N LEU A 46 12.97 -3.35 13.84
CA LEU A 46 13.00 -4.78 14.06
C LEU A 46 13.67 -5.00 15.42
N ASP A 47 13.04 -5.77 16.31
CA ASP A 47 13.73 -6.16 17.54
C ASP A 47 14.74 -7.26 17.17
N ASP A 48 15.88 -6.77 16.67
CA ASP A 48 16.80 -7.47 15.75
C ASP A 48 17.53 -8.66 16.37
N ARG A 49 17.45 -8.90 17.69
CA ARG A 49 18.28 -9.94 18.33
C ARG A 49 17.55 -11.25 18.61
N GLN A 50 16.31 -11.18 19.10
CA GLN A 50 15.57 -12.38 19.50
C GLN A 50 14.96 -13.10 18.29
N ASP A 51 14.35 -12.34 17.37
CA ASP A 51 13.81 -12.85 16.11
C ASP A 51 14.88 -13.54 15.25
N ARG A 52 16.10 -12.98 15.23
CA ARG A 52 17.23 -13.57 14.47
C ARG A 52 17.75 -14.87 15.06
N ALA A 53 17.65 -15.07 16.38
CA ALA A 53 18.05 -16.32 17.01
C ALA A 53 17.04 -17.44 16.71
N GLU A 54 15.74 -17.12 16.79
CA GLU A 54 14.66 -18.05 16.45
C GLU A 54 14.74 -18.43 14.96
N LEU A 55 14.84 -17.45 14.06
CA LEU A 55 14.91 -17.69 12.62
C LEU A 55 16.14 -18.52 12.24
N ARG A 56 17.30 -18.27 12.87
CA ARG A 56 18.50 -19.09 12.71
C ARG A 56 18.28 -20.53 13.16
N SER A 57 17.68 -20.73 14.33
CA SER A 57 17.34 -22.08 14.81
C SER A 57 16.44 -22.83 13.82
N VAL A 58 15.47 -22.14 13.25
CA VAL A 58 14.57 -22.71 12.23
C VAL A 58 15.30 -23.02 10.92
N ILE A 59 16.20 -22.15 10.45
CA ILE A 59 17.03 -22.41 9.27
C ILE A 59 17.86 -23.69 9.46
N GLU A 60 18.56 -23.80 10.59
CA GLU A 60 19.38 -25.00 10.89
C GLU A 60 18.51 -26.26 10.98
N LEU A 61 17.32 -26.16 11.57
CA LEU A 61 16.39 -27.28 11.66
C LEU A 61 15.85 -27.70 10.28
N VAL A 62 15.48 -26.75 9.41
CA VAL A 62 15.04 -27.07 8.03
C VAL A 62 16.15 -27.70 7.21
N ILE A 63 17.41 -27.33 7.46
CA ILE A 63 18.56 -27.95 6.82
C ILE A 63 18.79 -29.37 7.34
N ALA A 64 18.74 -29.57 8.67
CA ALA A 64 18.98 -30.85 9.32
C ALA A 64 17.84 -31.86 9.07
N GLU A 65 16.61 -31.37 9.05
CA GLU A 65 15.37 -32.13 8.89
C GLU A 65 14.55 -31.50 7.75
N PRO A 66 14.89 -31.78 6.48
CA PRO A 66 14.20 -31.19 5.34
C PRO A 66 12.70 -31.51 5.35
N PRO A 67 11.82 -30.50 5.16
CA PRO A 67 10.38 -30.71 5.16
C PRO A 67 9.93 -31.42 3.89
N ASP A 68 8.75 -32.04 3.97
CA ASP A 68 8.11 -32.67 2.82
C ASP A 68 7.37 -31.62 1.96
N ALA A 69 6.89 -30.54 2.58
CA ALA A 69 6.32 -29.39 1.90
C ALA A 69 6.66 -28.06 2.58
N VAL A 70 6.72 -26.98 1.79
CA VAL A 70 6.88 -25.61 2.27
C VAL A 70 5.78 -24.73 1.70
N VAL A 71 5.02 -24.10 2.58
CA VAL A 71 4.06 -23.07 2.22
C VAL A 71 4.72 -21.70 2.32
N VAL A 72 4.67 -20.93 1.24
CA VAL A 72 5.12 -19.55 1.20
C VAL A 72 3.91 -18.62 1.17
N THR A 73 3.64 -17.94 2.27
CA THR A 73 2.47 -17.06 2.41
C THR A 73 2.65 -15.72 1.69
N THR A 74 3.85 -15.14 1.76
CA THR A 74 4.14 -13.88 1.06
C THR A 74 5.53 -13.91 0.44
N GLY A 75 5.69 -13.16 -0.65
CA GLY A 75 7.01 -13.06 -1.28
C GLY A 75 8.03 -12.32 -0.42
N SER A 76 7.60 -11.32 0.34
CA SER A 76 8.44 -10.51 1.23
C SER A 76 9.05 -11.34 2.36
N GLY A 77 8.24 -12.15 3.05
CA GLY A 77 8.73 -12.98 4.14
C GLY A 77 9.63 -14.13 3.66
N PHE A 78 9.39 -14.69 2.47
CA PHE A 78 10.31 -15.67 1.88
C PHE A 78 11.67 -15.08 1.53
N ARG A 79 11.70 -13.87 0.95
CA ARG A 79 12.96 -13.15 0.68
C ARG A 79 13.72 -12.88 1.97
N ASP A 80 13.04 -12.36 2.99
CA ASP A 80 13.66 -12.12 4.30
C ASP A 80 14.26 -13.41 4.88
N TRP A 81 13.57 -14.55 4.76
CA TRP A 81 14.08 -15.84 5.23
C TRP A 81 15.37 -16.26 4.50
N VAL A 82 15.37 -16.16 3.17
CA VAL A 82 16.52 -16.50 2.32
C VAL A 82 17.69 -15.54 2.54
N ASP A 83 17.41 -14.25 2.74
CA ASP A 83 18.41 -13.23 3.03
C ASP A 83 19.09 -13.48 4.37
N VAL A 84 18.32 -13.84 5.41
CA VAL A 84 18.89 -14.20 6.70
C VAL A 84 19.75 -15.46 6.61
N ALA A 85 19.35 -16.46 5.81
CA ALA A 85 20.18 -17.63 5.55
C ALA A 85 21.49 -17.26 4.81
N ARG A 86 21.42 -16.30 3.88
CA ARG A 86 22.57 -15.78 3.14
C ARG A 86 23.56 -15.06 4.05
N GLU A 87 23.08 -14.20 4.94
CA GLU A 87 23.91 -13.52 5.94
C GLU A 87 24.63 -14.49 6.88
N GLN A 88 24.12 -15.72 7.04
CA GLN A 88 24.69 -16.77 7.88
C GLN A 88 25.55 -17.79 7.08
N GLY A 89 25.72 -17.60 5.77
CA GLY A 89 26.43 -18.58 4.93
C GLY A 89 25.68 -19.91 4.75
N ARG A 90 24.36 -19.92 4.94
CA ARG A 90 23.50 -21.12 4.87
C ARG A 90 22.62 -21.18 3.61
N SER A 91 22.84 -20.30 2.63
CA SER A 91 22.01 -20.24 1.40
C SER A 91 21.96 -21.57 0.64
N ALA A 92 23.11 -22.17 0.32
CA ALA A 92 23.13 -23.40 -0.48
C ALA A 92 22.47 -24.59 0.24
N PRO A 93 22.81 -24.89 1.52
CA PRO A 93 22.12 -25.96 2.27
C PRO A 93 20.61 -25.73 2.40
N LEU A 94 20.17 -24.49 2.64
CA LEU A 94 18.74 -24.18 2.72
C LEU A 94 18.06 -24.39 1.36
N GLN A 95 18.63 -23.88 0.27
CA GLN A 95 18.08 -24.07 -1.07
C GLN A 95 17.99 -25.54 -1.46
N ASP A 96 18.97 -26.37 -1.10
CA ASP A 96 18.94 -27.81 -1.34
C ASP A 96 17.83 -28.51 -0.55
N ALA A 97 17.58 -28.09 0.69
CA ALA A 97 16.45 -28.58 1.48
C ALA A 97 15.11 -28.17 0.83
N LEU A 98 14.96 -26.91 0.45
CA LEU A 98 13.74 -26.39 -0.18
C LEU A 98 13.48 -27.02 -1.55
N ARG A 99 14.52 -27.31 -2.34
CA ARG A 99 14.39 -27.93 -3.67
C ARG A 99 13.86 -29.37 -3.61
N ARG A 100 14.02 -30.06 -2.48
CA ARG A 100 13.47 -31.41 -2.25
C ARG A 100 12.03 -31.40 -1.72
N ALA A 101 11.58 -30.26 -1.21
CA ALA A 101 10.24 -30.11 -0.66
C ALA A 101 9.25 -29.70 -1.74
N ARG A 102 7.98 -30.06 -1.55
CA ARG A 102 6.88 -29.51 -2.35
C ARG A 102 6.63 -28.04 -1.99
N LEU A 103 6.85 -27.12 -2.91
CA LEU A 103 6.69 -25.68 -2.71
C LEU A 103 5.28 -25.22 -3.09
N VAL A 104 4.58 -24.61 -2.14
CA VAL A 104 3.19 -24.15 -2.28
C VAL A 104 3.14 -22.64 -2.06
N ALA A 105 2.83 -21.87 -3.10
CA ALA A 105 2.75 -20.42 -3.02
C ALA A 105 1.31 -19.98 -2.73
N ALA A 106 1.11 -19.11 -1.74
CA ALA A 106 -0.19 -18.51 -1.44
C ALA A 106 -0.55 -17.36 -2.40
N GLY A 107 -0.06 -17.40 -3.65
CA GLY A 107 -0.40 -16.43 -4.70
C GLY A 107 0.80 -15.96 -5.54
N PRO A 108 0.55 -15.09 -6.53
CA PRO A 108 1.56 -14.67 -7.52
C PRO A 108 2.82 -14.05 -6.93
N ARG A 109 2.72 -13.32 -5.80
CA ARG A 109 3.89 -12.70 -5.15
C ARG A 109 4.79 -13.71 -4.45
N ALA A 110 4.17 -14.68 -3.78
CA ALA A 110 4.90 -15.80 -3.19
C ALA A 110 5.61 -16.61 -4.29
N GLN A 111 4.91 -16.89 -5.39
CA GLN A 111 5.48 -17.56 -6.56
C GLN A 111 6.67 -16.76 -7.15
N ALA A 112 6.52 -15.46 -7.37
CA ALA A 112 7.58 -14.62 -7.91
C ALA A 112 8.81 -14.55 -6.98
N ALA A 113 8.64 -14.65 -5.66
CA ALA A 113 9.75 -14.71 -4.72
C ALA A 113 10.47 -16.08 -4.76
N ILE A 114 9.72 -17.18 -4.89
CA ILE A 114 10.28 -18.53 -5.07
C ILE A 114 11.11 -18.59 -6.37
N LEU A 115 10.57 -18.08 -7.47
CA LEU A 115 11.26 -18.08 -8.77
C LEU A 115 12.59 -17.32 -8.74
N ARG A 116 12.65 -16.20 -8.03
CA ARG A 116 13.87 -15.39 -7.89
C ARG A 116 15.02 -16.08 -7.16
N THR A 117 14.75 -17.15 -6.41
CA THR A 117 15.80 -17.95 -5.77
C THR A 117 16.23 -19.15 -6.60
N GLY A 118 15.71 -19.29 -7.83
CA GLY A 118 15.98 -20.44 -8.70
C GLY A 118 15.21 -21.70 -8.31
N LEU A 119 14.13 -21.55 -7.54
CA LEU A 119 13.19 -22.61 -7.17
C LEU A 119 11.89 -22.45 -7.97
N VAL A 120 11.05 -23.47 -7.99
CA VAL A 120 9.76 -23.45 -8.69
C VAL A 120 8.66 -23.89 -7.72
N ALA A 121 7.55 -23.15 -7.68
CA ALA A 121 6.39 -23.56 -6.92
C ALA A 121 5.66 -24.69 -7.64
N ASP A 122 5.37 -25.79 -6.94
CA ASP A 122 4.58 -26.92 -7.46
C ASP A 122 3.10 -26.57 -7.58
N TRP A 123 2.64 -25.60 -6.79
CA TRP A 123 1.28 -25.09 -6.84
C TRP A 123 1.19 -23.65 -6.35
N VAL A 124 0.25 -22.89 -6.92
CA VAL A 124 0.03 -21.48 -6.61
C VAL A 124 -1.46 -21.25 -6.40
N ALA A 125 -1.82 -20.61 -5.29
CA ALA A 125 -3.19 -20.22 -5.00
C ALA A 125 -3.69 -19.19 -6.03
N GLU A 126 -4.89 -19.40 -6.57
CA GLU A 126 -5.52 -18.49 -7.53
C GLU A 126 -6.06 -17.24 -6.84
N THR A 127 -6.70 -17.41 -5.68
CA THR A 127 -7.28 -16.33 -4.89
C THR A 127 -6.24 -15.58 -4.05
N GLY A 128 -5.06 -16.18 -3.88
CA GLY A 128 -4.00 -15.64 -3.05
C GLY A 128 -4.27 -15.73 -1.53
N THR A 129 -5.18 -16.62 -1.11
CA THR A 129 -5.58 -16.73 0.30
C THR A 129 -4.96 -17.95 0.97
N THR A 130 -4.63 -17.81 2.27
CA THR A 130 -4.15 -18.92 3.11
C THR A 130 -5.22 -20.01 3.28
N ALA A 131 -6.51 -19.64 3.24
CA ALA A 131 -7.62 -20.58 3.26
C ALA A 131 -7.62 -21.54 2.06
N GLU A 132 -7.40 -21.02 0.85
CA GLU A 132 -7.30 -21.84 -0.36
C GLU A 132 -6.13 -22.84 -0.27
N VAL A 133 -4.97 -22.37 0.20
CA VAL A 133 -3.79 -23.20 0.44
C VAL A 133 -4.12 -24.35 1.40
N GLY A 134 -4.81 -24.04 2.51
CA GLY A 134 -5.19 -25.04 3.51
C GLY A 134 -6.15 -26.10 2.95
N VAL A 135 -7.15 -25.69 2.15
CA VAL A 135 -8.08 -26.61 1.48
C VAL A 135 -7.32 -27.51 0.51
N HIS A 136 -6.47 -26.95 -0.34
CA HIS A 136 -5.67 -27.70 -1.32
C HIS A 136 -4.80 -28.77 -0.66
N LEU A 137 -4.05 -28.40 0.38
CA LEU A 137 -3.19 -29.31 1.11
C LEU A 137 -3.98 -30.42 1.82
N ARG A 138 -5.13 -30.08 2.41
CA ARG A 138 -6.02 -31.09 3.02
C ARG A 138 -6.51 -32.11 2.01
N VAL A 139 -6.93 -31.67 0.82
CA VAL A 139 -7.39 -32.55 -0.26
C VAL A 139 -6.25 -33.44 -0.76
N ALA A 140 -5.02 -32.92 -0.84
CA ALA A 140 -3.85 -33.69 -1.23
C ALA A 140 -3.44 -34.77 -0.19
N GLY A 141 -3.89 -34.65 1.06
CA GLY A 141 -3.57 -35.56 2.15
C GLY A 141 -2.21 -35.25 2.79
N VAL A 142 -2.23 -34.79 4.04
CA VAL A 142 -1.03 -34.29 4.76
C VAL A 142 -0.75 -35.03 6.07
N ARG A 143 -1.37 -36.20 6.28
CA ARG A 143 -1.16 -36.97 7.50
C ARG A 143 0.28 -37.47 7.58
N GLY A 144 0.98 -37.12 8.64
CA GLY A 144 2.39 -37.45 8.87
C GLY A 144 3.38 -36.67 8.00
N THR A 145 2.92 -35.70 7.19
CA THR A 145 3.82 -34.87 6.40
C THR A 145 4.35 -33.73 7.23
N ARG A 146 5.65 -33.45 7.11
CA ARG A 146 6.33 -32.30 7.73
C ARG A 146 6.17 -31.09 6.83
N ILE A 147 5.44 -30.09 7.33
CA ILE A 147 5.13 -28.88 6.58
C ILE A 147 5.75 -27.68 7.29
N VAL A 148 6.54 -26.93 6.55
CA VAL A 148 7.04 -25.64 6.99
C VAL A 148 6.16 -24.54 6.41
N VAL A 149 5.60 -23.68 7.26
CA VAL A 149 4.79 -22.55 6.81
C VAL A 149 5.58 -21.27 7.05
N GLN A 150 6.08 -20.67 5.97
CA GLN A 150 6.69 -19.35 6.04
C GLN A 150 5.57 -18.30 6.15
N HIS A 151 5.52 -17.64 7.30
CA HIS A 151 4.60 -16.56 7.65
C HIS A 151 5.25 -15.18 7.52
N HIS A 152 4.42 -14.17 7.32
CA HIS A 152 4.85 -12.77 7.36
C HIS A 152 4.17 -12.02 8.51
N GLY A 153 4.95 -11.40 9.40
CA GLY A 153 4.41 -10.53 10.45
C GLY A 153 3.89 -11.20 11.72
N GLY A 154 4.07 -12.51 11.89
CA GLY A 154 3.85 -13.21 13.17
C GLY A 154 2.44 -13.71 13.46
N ARG A 155 1.51 -13.67 12.50
CA ARG A 155 0.17 -14.25 12.65
C ARG A 155 0.02 -15.52 11.82
N ASP A 156 -0.39 -16.60 12.48
CA ASP A 156 -1.03 -17.73 11.83
C ASP A 156 -2.51 -17.39 11.64
N ASP A 157 -2.97 -17.27 10.40
CA ASP A 157 -4.37 -16.99 10.06
C ASP A 157 -5.26 -18.25 10.16
N GLY A 158 -4.85 -19.24 10.97
CA GLY A 158 -5.50 -20.54 11.16
C GLY A 158 -5.05 -21.63 10.18
N LEU A 159 -4.10 -21.33 9.31
CA LEU A 159 -3.56 -22.31 8.35
C LEU A 159 -2.82 -23.43 9.06
N GLU A 160 -1.95 -23.11 10.03
CA GLU A 160 -1.21 -24.16 10.73
C GLU A 160 -2.14 -25.05 11.54
N SER A 161 -3.12 -24.45 12.22
CA SER A 161 -4.15 -25.19 12.96
C SER A 161 -4.90 -26.16 12.04
N MET A 162 -5.37 -25.68 10.88
CA MET A 162 -6.07 -26.50 9.89
C MET A 162 -5.23 -27.69 9.39
N LEU A 163 -3.93 -27.49 9.17
CA LEU A 163 -3.03 -28.54 8.71
C LEU A 163 -2.69 -29.55 9.82
N ARG A 164 -2.52 -29.08 11.07
CA ARG A 164 -2.33 -29.96 12.24
C ARG A 164 -3.56 -30.83 12.50
N GLU A 165 -4.76 -30.27 12.39
CA GLU A 165 -6.02 -31.03 12.49
C GLU A 165 -6.13 -32.12 11.41
N ALA A 166 -5.51 -31.91 10.24
CA ALA A 166 -5.41 -32.92 9.19
C ALA A 166 -4.30 -33.96 9.42
N GLY A 167 -3.56 -33.86 10.53
CA GLY A 167 -2.52 -34.79 10.96
C GLY A 167 -1.12 -34.47 10.46
N ALA A 168 -0.86 -33.24 9.98
CA ALA A 168 0.46 -32.80 9.56
C ALA A 168 1.32 -32.36 10.74
N GLU A 169 2.64 -32.51 10.61
CA GLU A 169 3.62 -31.92 11.51
C GLU A 169 3.98 -30.52 10.99
N VAL A 170 3.37 -29.48 11.57
CA VAL A 170 3.46 -28.11 11.04
C VAL A 170 4.39 -27.25 11.87
N ARG A 171 5.33 -26.58 11.21
CA ARG A 171 6.23 -25.60 11.82
C ARG A 171 6.19 -24.26 11.10
N GLY A 172 5.85 -23.21 11.85
CA GLY A 172 5.88 -21.84 11.37
C GLY A 172 7.29 -21.26 11.31
N VAL A 173 7.56 -20.46 10.28
CA VAL A 173 8.76 -19.62 10.16
C VAL A 173 8.31 -18.19 9.95
N VAL A 174 8.59 -17.33 10.93
CA VAL A 174 8.35 -15.89 10.78
C VAL A 174 9.69 -15.23 10.58
N ALA A 175 10.00 -14.85 9.34
CA ALA A 175 11.27 -14.19 9.05
C ALA A 175 11.38 -12.79 9.70
N ARG A 176 10.22 -12.17 9.93
CA ARG A 176 10.10 -10.83 10.47
C ARG A 176 8.77 -10.68 11.21
N ARG A 177 8.82 -10.37 12.51
CA ARG A 177 7.63 -10.04 13.29
C ARG A 177 7.40 -8.54 13.24
N TRP A 178 6.17 -8.14 12.92
CA TRP A 178 5.71 -6.77 13.11
C TRP A 178 4.88 -6.76 14.37
N GLU A 179 5.53 -6.77 15.52
CA GLU A 179 4.80 -6.66 16.78
C GLU A 179 3.97 -5.37 16.80
N ALA A 180 2.85 -5.43 17.51
CA ALA A 180 1.99 -4.28 17.75
C ALA A 180 2.75 -3.25 18.59
N SER A 181 3.53 -2.42 17.92
CA SER A 181 4.25 -1.30 18.51
C SER A 181 3.59 0.02 18.11
N PRO A 182 3.73 1.10 18.90
CA PRO A 182 3.29 2.43 18.49
C PRO A 182 3.83 2.87 17.12
N ARG A 183 5.01 2.39 16.72
CA ARG A 183 5.60 2.67 15.40
C ARG A 183 4.92 1.88 14.29
N SER A 184 4.68 0.59 14.50
CA SER A 184 3.97 -0.28 13.56
C SER A 184 2.54 0.24 13.32
N GLU A 185 1.86 0.67 14.39
CA GLU A 185 0.51 1.24 14.30
C GLU A 185 0.51 2.64 13.63
N ALA A 186 1.54 3.46 13.87
CA ALA A 186 1.71 4.71 13.14
C ALA A 186 1.89 4.48 11.63
N MET A 187 2.67 3.48 11.23
CA MET A 187 2.81 3.11 9.82
C MET A 187 1.55 2.51 9.24
N ARG A 188 0.82 1.68 9.99
CA ARG A 188 -0.47 1.15 9.56
C ARG A 188 -1.44 2.27 9.23
N ARG A 189 -1.49 3.32 10.04
CA ARG A 189 -2.31 4.51 9.76
C ARG A 189 -1.93 5.20 8.46
N THR A 190 -0.64 5.39 8.17
CA THR A 190 -0.23 6.07 6.93
C THR A 190 -0.44 5.21 5.69
N VAL A 191 -0.23 3.89 5.80
CA VAL A 191 -0.64 2.92 4.78
C VAL A 191 -2.13 3.04 4.46
N LEU A 192 -3.00 3.08 5.49
CA LEU A 192 -4.43 3.25 5.30
C LEU A 192 -4.78 4.62 4.70
N GLN A 193 -4.10 5.69 5.10
CA GLN A 193 -4.28 7.02 4.51
C GLN A 193 -3.99 7.01 3.02
N ALA A 194 -2.86 6.44 2.60
CA ALA A 194 -2.50 6.30 1.19
C ALA A 194 -3.56 5.47 0.42
N ALA A 195 -4.00 4.35 1.00
CA ALA A 195 -4.97 3.46 0.37
C ALA A 195 -6.37 4.08 0.23
N ASN A 196 -6.77 4.94 1.17
CA ASN A 196 -8.11 5.53 1.25
C ASN A 196 -8.23 6.90 0.55
N GLY A 197 -7.12 7.46 0.08
CA GLY A 197 -7.10 8.79 -0.55
C GLY A 197 -7.00 9.97 0.41
N ASP A 198 -6.58 9.69 1.65
CA ASP A 198 -6.23 10.72 2.63
C ASP A 198 -4.78 11.22 2.46
N ALA A 199 -4.08 10.76 1.42
CA ALA A 199 -2.76 11.23 1.04
C ALA A 199 -2.64 11.34 -0.48
N ASP A 200 -1.91 12.36 -0.93
CA ASP A 200 -1.64 12.67 -2.32
C ASP A 200 -0.29 12.09 -2.78
N ALA A 201 0.64 11.86 -1.85
CA ALA A 201 1.93 11.25 -2.15
C ALA A 201 2.46 10.38 -1.01
N VAL A 202 3.22 9.33 -1.37
CA VAL A 202 4.08 8.56 -0.47
C VAL A 202 5.53 8.68 -0.94
N VAL A 203 6.39 9.15 -0.05
CA VAL A 203 7.78 9.47 -0.29
C VAL A 203 8.64 8.50 0.51
N PHE A 204 9.40 7.65 -0.19
CA PHE A 204 10.25 6.63 0.40
C PHE A 204 11.71 7.07 0.40
N THR A 205 12.27 7.35 1.58
CA THR A 205 13.65 7.89 1.67
C THR A 205 14.74 6.82 1.58
N SER A 206 14.40 5.55 1.74
CA SER A 206 15.34 4.42 1.67
C SER A 206 14.63 3.09 1.41
N ALA A 207 15.39 2.10 0.93
CA ALA A 207 14.86 0.77 0.61
C ALA A 207 14.32 0.05 1.86
N SER A 208 14.96 0.23 3.02
CA SER A 208 14.49 -0.34 4.28
C SER A 208 13.15 0.28 4.72
N ALA A 209 12.98 1.59 4.53
CA ALA A 209 11.73 2.28 4.81
C ALA A 209 10.59 1.79 3.89
N ALA A 210 10.88 1.64 2.60
CA ALA A 210 9.93 1.08 1.64
C ALA A 210 9.56 -0.37 1.96
N ALA A 211 10.54 -1.23 2.27
CA ALA A 211 10.30 -2.62 2.64
C ALA A 211 9.37 -2.73 3.86
N ALA A 212 9.60 -1.89 4.89
CA ALA A 212 8.78 -1.88 6.09
C ALA A 212 7.34 -1.42 5.80
N TRP A 213 7.17 -0.39 4.98
CA TRP A 213 5.86 0.12 4.61
C TRP A 213 5.09 -0.87 3.74
N LEU A 214 5.75 -1.49 2.75
CA LEU A 214 5.17 -2.53 1.88
C LEU A 214 4.70 -3.73 2.70
N ALA A 215 5.49 -4.15 3.68
CA ALA A 215 5.14 -5.24 4.59
C ALA A 215 3.85 -4.91 5.38
N ILE A 216 3.76 -3.71 5.97
CA ILE A 216 2.54 -3.28 6.67
C ILE A 216 1.35 -3.14 5.70
N ALA A 217 1.59 -2.70 4.46
CA ALA A 217 0.56 -2.61 3.43
C ALA A 217 0.02 -3.96 2.99
N GLU A 218 0.88 -4.98 2.92
CA GLU A 218 0.52 -6.37 2.65
C GLU A 218 -0.34 -6.95 3.79
N VAL A 219 0.12 -6.82 5.04
CA VAL A 219 -0.63 -7.28 6.23
C VAL A 219 -1.96 -6.53 6.41
N SER A 220 -2.04 -5.30 5.95
CA SER A 220 -3.28 -4.51 6.01
C SER A 220 -4.19 -4.72 4.79
N GLU A 221 -3.81 -5.60 3.84
CA GLU A 221 -4.56 -5.88 2.61
C GLU A 221 -4.89 -4.61 1.82
N THR A 222 -3.93 -3.68 1.78
CA THR A 222 -4.11 -2.35 1.18
C THR A 222 -3.40 -2.18 -0.16
N LEU A 223 -2.46 -3.07 -0.51
CA LEU A 223 -1.62 -2.94 -1.70
C LEU A 223 -2.42 -2.78 -2.99
N GLY A 224 -3.52 -3.54 -3.16
CA GLY A 224 -4.39 -3.39 -4.34
C GLY A 224 -5.08 -2.02 -4.42
N ARG A 225 -5.41 -1.40 -3.27
CA ARG A 225 -5.97 -0.04 -3.22
C ARG A 225 -4.92 1.02 -3.51
N VAL A 226 -3.73 0.87 -2.93
CA VAL A 226 -2.57 1.74 -3.18
C VAL A 226 -2.20 1.73 -4.67
N ARG A 227 -2.08 0.52 -5.26
CA ARG A 227 -1.77 0.32 -6.68
C ARG A 227 -2.74 1.06 -7.58
N ARG A 228 -4.05 0.79 -7.44
CA ARG A 228 -5.09 1.45 -8.24
C ARG A 228 -5.01 2.98 -8.15
N ARG A 229 -4.72 3.53 -6.97
CA ARG A 229 -4.56 4.99 -6.81
C ARG A 229 -3.30 5.51 -7.50
N SER A 230 -2.20 4.76 -7.45
CA SER A 230 -0.96 5.08 -8.16
C SER A 230 -1.16 5.06 -9.68
N GLU A 231 -1.76 4.00 -10.21
CA GLU A 231 -2.05 3.84 -11.66
C GLU A 231 -2.96 4.94 -12.21
N THR A 232 -3.89 5.44 -11.40
CA THR A 232 -4.79 6.55 -11.77
C THR A 232 -4.18 7.93 -11.51
N GLY A 233 -2.92 8.01 -11.08
CA GLY A 233 -2.22 9.25 -10.73
C GLY A 233 -2.76 9.94 -9.47
N ARG A 234 -3.69 9.33 -8.74
CA ARG A 234 -4.33 9.86 -7.52
C ARG A 234 -3.49 9.67 -6.26
N LEU A 235 -2.38 8.95 -6.38
CA LEU A 235 -1.36 8.82 -5.34
C LEU A 235 0.01 8.81 -6.01
N LEU A 236 0.81 9.82 -5.76
CA LEU A 236 2.19 9.89 -6.23
C LEU A 236 3.07 8.97 -5.38
N LEU A 237 3.79 8.05 -6.00
CA LEU A 237 4.83 7.27 -5.33
C LEU A 237 6.20 7.80 -5.73
N ALA A 238 7.00 8.23 -4.75
CA ALA A 238 8.32 8.80 -4.97
C ALA A 238 9.42 7.98 -4.28
N SER A 239 10.41 7.56 -5.05
CA SER A 239 11.52 6.71 -4.64
C SER A 239 12.82 7.51 -4.57
N ALA A 240 13.58 7.34 -3.48
CA ALA A 240 14.90 7.93 -3.31
C ALA A 240 16.04 7.20 -4.06
N GLY A 241 15.75 6.13 -4.80
CA GLY A 241 16.74 5.49 -5.67
C GLY A 241 16.43 4.05 -6.07
N GLN A 242 17.29 3.48 -6.91
CA GLN A 242 17.07 2.21 -7.61
C GLN A 242 16.67 1.04 -6.70
N ALA A 243 17.29 0.90 -5.52
CA ALA A 243 16.95 -0.18 -4.58
C ALA A 243 15.51 -0.05 -4.04
N THR A 244 15.07 1.18 -3.77
CA THR A 244 13.70 1.48 -3.37
C THR A 244 12.74 1.24 -4.54
N THR A 245 13.10 1.69 -5.74
CA THR A 245 12.32 1.50 -6.97
C THR A 245 12.09 0.01 -7.26
N ALA A 246 13.14 -0.80 -7.17
CA ALA A 246 13.05 -2.24 -7.37
C ALA A 246 12.06 -2.91 -6.40
N LEU A 247 12.06 -2.52 -5.12
CA LEU A 247 11.13 -3.04 -4.13
C LEU A 247 9.67 -2.65 -4.41
N LEU A 248 9.44 -1.42 -4.86
CA LEU A 248 8.11 -0.97 -5.24
C LEU A 248 7.62 -1.72 -6.48
N ASN A 249 8.46 -1.85 -7.52
CA ASN A 249 8.15 -2.61 -8.73
C ASN A 249 7.87 -4.08 -8.43
N ASP A 250 8.63 -4.70 -7.52
CA ASP A 250 8.39 -6.07 -7.05
C ASP A 250 7.03 -6.26 -6.34
N ALA A 251 6.41 -5.17 -5.86
CA ALA A 251 5.07 -5.15 -5.28
C ALA A 251 3.99 -4.73 -6.29
N ASP A 252 4.36 -4.62 -7.58
CA ASP A 252 3.62 -3.99 -8.67
C ASP A 252 3.10 -2.59 -8.27
N LEU A 253 4.00 -1.78 -7.73
CA LEU A 253 3.81 -0.36 -7.49
C LEU A 253 4.89 0.40 -8.28
N GLU A 254 4.51 1.02 -9.38
CA GLU A 254 5.46 1.78 -10.21
C GLU A 254 5.62 3.20 -9.65
N PRO A 255 6.80 3.57 -9.10
CA PRO A 255 7.01 4.93 -8.63
C PRO A 255 7.06 5.90 -9.81
N SER A 256 6.26 6.98 -9.74
CA SER A 256 6.25 8.01 -10.79
C SER A 256 7.48 8.92 -10.74
N ILE A 257 8.20 8.90 -9.62
CA ILE A 257 9.49 9.59 -9.44
C ILE A 257 10.51 8.57 -8.95
N ASP A 258 11.60 8.43 -9.71
CA ASP A 258 12.81 7.71 -9.30
C ASP A 258 14.01 8.66 -9.32
N LEU A 259 14.51 9.00 -8.13
CA LEU A 259 15.77 9.73 -8.01
C LEU A 259 16.93 8.73 -7.97
N GLY A 260 17.38 8.31 -9.15
CA GLY A 260 18.50 7.37 -9.33
C GLY A 260 19.89 7.88 -8.92
N GLY A 261 20.04 9.00 -8.18
CA GLY A 261 21.33 9.58 -7.83
C GLY A 261 21.32 10.54 -6.62
N PRO A 262 22.50 10.83 -6.02
CA PRO A 262 22.64 11.56 -4.75
C PRO A 262 22.32 13.06 -4.81
N ASP A 263 22.25 13.65 -6.01
CA ASP A 263 22.12 15.11 -6.21
C ASP A 263 20.67 15.59 -6.40
N GLY A 264 19.71 14.66 -6.46
CA GLY A 264 18.29 14.97 -6.60
C GLY A 264 17.61 15.23 -5.25
N SER A 265 16.95 16.37 -5.09
CA SER A 265 16.07 16.60 -3.93
C SER A 265 14.71 15.95 -4.16
N LEU A 266 14.39 14.94 -3.36
CA LEU A 266 13.09 14.24 -3.38
C LEU A 266 11.92 15.19 -3.15
N ALA A 267 12.11 16.20 -2.29
CA ALA A 267 11.14 17.25 -2.08
C ALA A 267 10.91 18.10 -3.34
N ASN A 268 11.98 18.45 -4.07
CA ASN A 268 11.86 19.24 -5.31
C ASN A 268 11.20 18.46 -6.44
N ALA A 269 11.49 17.15 -6.56
CA ALA A 269 10.85 16.31 -7.56
C ALA A 269 9.34 16.18 -7.31
N VAL A 270 8.95 16.00 -6.04
CA VAL A 270 7.53 15.98 -5.63
C VAL A 270 6.88 17.35 -5.91
N LEU A 271 7.55 18.45 -5.57
CA LEU A 271 7.07 19.79 -5.86
C LEU A 271 6.82 19.98 -7.37
N ALA A 272 7.79 19.64 -8.21
CA ALA A 272 7.69 19.77 -9.67
C ALA A 272 6.51 18.98 -10.23
N HIS A 273 6.21 17.79 -9.69
CA HIS A 273 5.04 17.02 -10.09
C HIS A 273 3.72 17.80 -9.89
N PHE A 274 3.60 18.51 -8.78
CA PHE A 274 2.40 19.29 -8.45
C PHE A 274 2.35 20.66 -9.14
N ASP A 275 3.51 21.30 -9.36
CA ASP A 275 3.63 22.60 -10.04
C ASP A 275 3.48 22.50 -11.57
N ASP A 276 4.07 21.49 -12.20
CA ASP A 276 4.07 21.33 -13.67
C ASP A 276 2.71 20.87 -14.23
N GLY A 277 1.67 20.79 -13.40
CA GLY A 277 0.34 20.32 -13.81
C GLY A 277 0.28 18.84 -14.17
N ARG A 278 1.28 18.03 -13.78
CA ARG A 278 1.29 16.57 -13.99
C ARG A 278 0.30 15.85 -13.09
N ALA A 279 -0.13 16.48 -11.99
CA ALA A 279 -1.18 15.96 -11.15
C ALA A 279 -2.51 15.87 -11.94
N PRO A 280 -3.30 14.78 -11.79
CA PRO A 280 -4.54 14.59 -12.54
C PRO A 280 -5.52 15.76 -12.36
N SER A 281 -5.94 16.33 -13.49
CA SER A 281 -6.89 17.43 -13.55
C SER A 281 -8.02 17.14 -14.52
N LEU A 282 -9.18 17.74 -14.29
CA LEU A 282 -10.36 17.65 -15.16
C LEU A 282 -10.77 19.05 -15.59
N LEU A 283 -11.12 19.21 -16.85
CA LEU A 283 -11.75 20.44 -17.32
C LEU A 283 -13.25 20.38 -17.02
N THR A 284 -13.78 21.41 -16.37
CA THR A 284 -15.19 21.54 -16.00
C THR A 284 -15.70 22.91 -16.40
N ASP A 285 -17.01 23.11 -16.37
CA ASP A 285 -17.64 24.42 -16.64
C ASP A 285 -17.16 25.51 -15.66
N ALA A 286 -16.69 25.11 -14.49
CA ALA A 286 -16.11 26.01 -13.48
C ALA A 286 -14.58 26.17 -13.60
N GLY A 287 -13.97 25.62 -14.65
CA GLY A 287 -12.53 25.67 -14.89
C GLY A 287 -11.82 24.34 -14.66
N ARG A 288 -10.48 24.38 -14.57
CA ARG A 288 -9.64 23.22 -14.32
C ARG A 288 -9.69 22.82 -12.85
N VAL A 289 -10.15 21.61 -12.59
CA VAL A 289 -10.30 21.02 -11.25
C VAL A 289 -9.16 20.04 -10.97
N GLN A 290 -8.45 20.25 -9.85
CA GLN A 290 -7.47 19.30 -9.30
C GLN A 290 -7.89 18.92 -7.88
N VAL A 291 -8.19 17.65 -7.66
CA VAL A 291 -8.55 17.13 -6.33
C VAL A 291 -7.28 16.87 -5.53
N ARG A 292 -7.28 17.31 -4.26
CA ARG A 292 -6.25 17.04 -3.26
C ARG A 292 -6.88 16.35 -2.05
N SER A 293 -6.11 15.62 -1.25
CA SER A 293 -6.65 14.99 -0.03
C SER A 293 -7.29 15.99 0.96
N GLY A 294 -6.76 17.22 1.05
CA GLY A 294 -7.28 18.28 1.91
C GLY A 294 -8.29 19.23 1.25
N GLY A 295 -8.60 19.07 -0.04
CA GLY A 295 -9.43 20.06 -0.75
C GLY A 295 -9.45 19.92 -2.26
N VAL A 296 -9.64 21.03 -2.94
CA VAL A 296 -9.67 21.09 -4.40
C VAL A 296 -9.08 22.40 -4.89
N LEU A 297 -8.32 22.37 -5.98
CA LEU A 297 -8.01 23.56 -6.76
C LEU A 297 -8.99 23.70 -7.90
N VAL A 298 -9.58 24.89 -8.06
CA VAL A 298 -10.43 25.27 -9.19
C VAL A 298 -9.79 26.51 -9.82
N ASP A 299 -9.27 26.38 -11.05
CA ASP A 299 -8.48 27.43 -11.74
C ASP A 299 -7.38 28.04 -10.86
N GLY A 300 -6.64 27.16 -10.18
CA GLY A 300 -5.55 27.55 -9.29
C GLY A 300 -6.03 28.12 -7.94
N ARG A 301 -7.33 28.26 -7.68
CA ARG A 301 -7.83 28.65 -6.36
C ARG A 301 -8.06 27.43 -5.47
N PHE A 302 -7.32 27.33 -4.37
CA PHE A 302 -7.53 26.26 -3.40
C PHE A 302 -8.78 26.52 -2.53
N ILE A 303 -9.62 25.48 -2.42
CA ILE A 303 -10.81 25.43 -1.58
C ILE A 303 -10.63 24.27 -0.59
N PRO A 304 -10.49 24.55 0.72
CA PRO A 304 -10.38 23.50 1.72
C PRO A 304 -11.68 22.72 1.83
N LEU A 305 -11.60 21.40 1.91
CA LEU A 305 -12.76 20.52 2.04
C LEU A 305 -12.65 19.68 3.32
N SER A 306 -13.81 19.31 3.88
CA SER A 306 -13.84 18.26 4.88
C SER A 306 -13.40 16.93 4.27
N ARG A 307 -12.88 15.99 5.08
CA ARG A 307 -12.49 14.65 4.62
C ARG A 307 -13.61 13.96 3.82
N SER A 308 -14.86 14.02 4.29
CA SER A 308 -16.00 13.45 3.57
C SER A 308 -16.27 14.14 2.24
N SER A 309 -16.10 15.46 2.17
CA SER A 309 -16.28 16.24 0.94
C SER A 309 -15.16 15.96 -0.08
N ALA A 310 -13.90 15.88 0.37
CA ALA A 310 -12.77 15.51 -0.48
C ALA A 310 -12.92 14.09 -1.03
N ALA A 311 -13.29 13.12 -0.20
CA ALA A 311 -13.51 11.73 -0.62
C ALA A 311 -14.63 11.60 -1.68
N LEU A 312 -15.75 12.32 -1.51
CA LEU A 312 -16.82 12.37 -2.51
C LEU A 312 -16.33 12.97 -3.84
N LEU A 313 -15.59 14.07 -3.76
CA LEU A 313 -15.08 14.74 -4.94
C LEU A 313 -14.03 13.89 -5.66
N ASP A 314 -13.14 13.21 -4.93
CA ASP A 314 -12.17 12.26 -5.47
C ASP A 314 -12.87 11.12 -6.22
N ALA A 315 -13.93 10.55 -5.64
CA ALA A 315 -14.72 9.51 -6.30
C ALA A 315 -15.41 10.02 -7.58
N LEU A 316 -16.02 11.22 -7.54
CA LEU A 316 -16.67 11.84 -8.70
C LEU A 316 -15.65 12.19 -9.80
N ALA A 317 -14.46 12.66 -9.41
CA ALA A 317 -13.39 12.98 -10.35
C ALA A 317 -12.80 11.72 -10.98
N ALA A 318 -12.63 10.63 -10.22
CA ALA A 318 -12.26 9.32 -10.75
C ALA A 318 -13.33 8.73 -11.69
N ALA A 319 -14.60 9.16 -11.56
CA ALA A 319 -15.67 8.76 -12.46
C ALA A 319 -15.63 9.50 -13.81
N GLY A 320 -14.87 10.60 -13.94
CA GLY A 320 -14.66 11.31 -15.20
C GLY A 320 -15.96 11.76 -15.89
N GLY A 321 -16.92 12.26 -15.11
CA GLY A 321 -18.23 12.70 -15.64
C GLY A 321 -19.32 11.61 -15.66
N ARG A 322 -18.96 10.34 -15.42
CA ARG A 322 -19.97 9.26 -15.23
C ARG A 322 -20.78 9.48 -13.95
N VAL A 323 -22.02 9.00 -13.96
CA VAL A 323 -22.92 9.07 -12.80
C VAL A 323 -22.56 8.00 -11.78
N LEU A 324 -22.32 8.41 -10.54
CA LEU A 324 -22.21 7.54 -9.39
C LEU A 324 -23.52 7.48 -8.62
N SER A 325 -23.97 6.26 -8.29
CA SER A 325 -25.17 6.04 -7.51
C SER A 325 -24.99 6.44 -6.04
N ARG A 326 -26.12 6.65 -5.34
CA ARG A 326 -26.09 6.91 -3.88
C ARG A 326 -25.43 5.77 -3.10
N ALA A 327 -25.61 4.52 -3.54
CA ALA A 327 -24.97 3.37 -2.91
C ALA A 327 -23.45 3.39 -3.09
N GLN A 328 -22.97 3.74 -4.29
CA GLN A 328 -21.54 3.88 -4.57
C GLN A 328 -20.91 5.01 -3.72
N LEU A 329 -21.58 6.15 -3.61
CA LEU A 329 -21.08 7.28 -2.80
C LEU A 329 -21.18 7.01 -1.28
N SER A 330 -22.18 6.26 -0.83
CA SER A 330 -22.27 5.80 0.55
C SER A 330 -21.09 4.90 0.91
N ALA A 331 -20.74 3.95 0.03
CA ALA A 331 -19.58 3.07 0.24
C ALA A 331 -18.27 3.86 0.38
N VAL A 332 -18.09 4.95 -0.38
CA VAL A 332 -16.93 5.86 -0.26
C VAL A 332 -16.89 6.59 1.09
N LEU A 333 -18.04 6.96 1.63
CA LEU A 333 -18.15 7.68 2.91
C LEU A 333 -18.14 6.75 4.13
N GLY A 334 -18.14 5.43 3.93
CA GLY A 334 -18.30 4.39 4.95
C GLY A 334 -19.68 3.74 4.88
N ALA A 335 -19.69 2.40 4.85
CA ALA A 335 -20.84 1.53 4.53
C ALA A 335 -22.10 1.73 5.40
N GLU A 336 -22.01 2.41 6.55
CA GLU A 336 -23.15 2.67 7.45
C GLU A 336 -23.88 3.99 7.17
N ARG A 337 -23.46 4.78 6.17
CA ARG A 337 -24.09 6.08 5.90
C ARG A 337 -25.36 5.94 5.06
N SER A 338 -26.49 6.38 5.63
CA SER A 338 -27.79 6.39 4.95
C SER A 338 -27.81 7.25 3.68
N ALA A 339 -28.80 7.06 2.82
CA ALA A 339 -29.00 7.90 1.62
C ALA A 339 -29.09 9.40 1.96
N HIS A 340 -29.70 9.74 3.10
CA HIS A 340 -29.75 11.09 3.64
C HIS A 340 -28.36 11.66 3.97
N ALA A 341 -27.44 10.82 4.46
CA ALA A 341 -26.08 11.25 4.76
C ALA A 341 -25.28 11.59 3.51
N VAL A 342 -25.50 10.86 2.40
CA VAL A 342 -24.92 11.19 1.08
C VAL A 342 -25.46 12.53 0.58
N GLU A 343 -26.77 12.75 0.66
CA GLU A 343 -27.41 14.00 0.23
C GLU A 343 -26.89 15.21 1.02
N ALA A 344 -26.80 15.09 2.35
CA ALA A 344 -26.23 16.13 3.19
C ALA A 344 -24.75 16.40 2.90
N ALA A 345 -23.97 15.34 2.60
CA ALA A 345 -22.56 15.50 2.26
C ALA A 345 -22.36 16.18 0.90
N VAL A 346 -23.18 15.83 -0.11
CA VAL A 346 -23.18 16.52 -1.42
C VAL A 346 -23.62 17.97 -1.28
N ALA A 347 -24.65 18.26 -0.47
CA ALA A 347 -25.08 19.63 -0.21
C ALA A 347 -23.96 20.47 0.41
N ARG A 348 -23.26 19.94 1.42
CA ARG A 348 -22.08 20.61 2.01
C ARG A 348 -20.95 20.83 1.00
N LEU A 349 -20.69 19.84 0.15
CA LEU A 349 -19.68 19.96 -0.90
C LEU A 349 -20.05 21.07 -1.90
N ARG A 350 -21.30 21.15 -2.36
CA ARG A 350 -21.76 22.25 -3.24
C ARG A 350 -21.61 23.62 -2.59
N VAL A 351 -21.97 23.74 -1.30
CA VAL A 351 -21.81 25.00 -0.56
C VAL A 351 -20.33 25.40 -0.49
N ALA A 352 -19.43 24.45 -0.19
CA ALA A 352 -17.99 24.72 -0.15
C ALA A 352 -17.44 25.16 -1.52
N LEU A 353 -17.97 24.61 -2.62
CA LEU A 353 -17.62 24.99 -3.99
C LEU A 353 -18.27 26.30 -4.47
N GLY A 354 -18.95 27.05 -3.59
CA GLY A 354 -19.57 28.34 -3.94
C GLY A 354 -20.95 28.23 -4.60
N GLY A 355 -21.63 27.08 -4.44
CA GLY A 355 -23.01 26.88 -4.90
C GLY A 355 -23.17 26.49 -6.38
N GLY A 356 -22.08 26.27 -7.12
CA GLY A 356 -22.06 26.07 -8.57
C GLY A 356 -22.26 24.64 -9.09
N GLU A 357 -22.57 24.58 -10.39
CA GLU A 357 -22.95 23.44 -11.25
C GLU A 357 -21.90 22.31 -11.36
N LEU A 358 -20.75 22.42 -10.71
CA LEU A 358 -19.70 21.39 -10.68
C LEU A 358 -20.21 19.98 -10.37
N ILE A 359 -21.24 19.87 -9.52
CA ILE A 359 -21.84 18.58 -9.18
C ILE A 359 -23.30 18.58 -9.59
N HIS A 360 -23.61 17.77 -10.60
CA HIS A 360 -24.96 17.60 -11.13
C HIS A 360 -25.70 16.45 -10.45
N THR A 361 -26.96 16.69 -10.06
CA THR A 361 -27.87 15.62 -9.65
C THR A 361 -28.52 15.02 -10.89
N VAL A 362 -28.35 13.72 -11.12
CA VAL A 362 -29.12 12.98 -12.13
C VAL A 362 -30.28 12.30 -11.42
N VAL A 363 -31.50 12.79 -11.71
CA VAL A 363 -32.73 12.37 -11.05
C VAL A 363 -32.86 10.84 -11.05
N LYS A 364 -33.14 10.26 -9.88
CA LYS A 364 -33.24 8.81 -9.60
C LYS A 364 -31.96 7.98 -9.86
N ARG A 365 -30.88 8.55 -10.39
CA ARG A 365 -29.64 7.82 -10.71
C ARG A 365 -28.49 8.12 -9.76
N GLY A 366 -28.27 9.38 -9.39
CA GLY A 366 -27.18 9.76 -8.49
C GLY A 366 -26.55 11.10 -8.83
N TYR A 367 -25.22 11.19 -8.78
CA TYR A 367 -24.47 12.43 -8.96
C TYR A 367 -23.31 12.24 -9.94
N ARG A 368 -22.98 13.31 -10.66
CA ARG A 368 -21.81 13.35 -11.56
C ARG A 368 -21.08 14.68 -11.44
N LEU A 369 -19.79 14.69 -11.78
CA LEU A 369 -19.04 15.92 -11.97
C LEU A 369 -19.37 16.51 -13.37
N ALA A 370 -19.49 17.83 -13.46
CA ALA A 370 -19.71 18.57 -14.71
C ALA A 370 -18.41 18.69 -15.53
N VAL A 371 -17.90 17.54 -15.99
CA VAL A 371 -16.73 17.48 -16.88
C VAL A 371 -17.15 17.88 -18.29
N ILE A 372 -16.36 18.75 -18.92
CA ILE A 372 -16.51 19.08 -20.34
C ILE A 372 -15.94 17.89 -21.13
N GLU A 373 -16.77 17.28 -21.98
CA GLU A 373 -16.29 16.27 -22.94
C GLU A 373 -15.54 17.01 -24.05
N ASP A 374 -14.31 16.57 -24.35
CA ASP A 374 -13.50 17.06 -25.48
C ASP A 374 -14.14 16.71 -26.83
#